data_AF-A0A7S1WKE4-F1
#
_entry.id   AF-A0A7S1WKE4-F1
#
_cell.length_a   1.000
_cell.length_b   1.000
_cell.length_c   1.000
_cell.angle_alpha   90.00
_cell.angle_beta   90.00
_cell.angle_gamma   90.00
#
_symmetry.space_group_name_H-M   'P 1'
#
loop_
_entity.id
_entity.type
_entity.pdbx_description
1 polymer ?
#
loop_
_entity_poly.entity_id
_entity_poly.type
_entity_poly.pdbx_seq_one_letter_code
_entity_poly.pdbx_strand_id
1 'polypeptide(L)'
;AERVQGTDAVGAEGVLVPSASPDDSSAPAAGGGHVDTSEGAADPDGVESEKVEGGDGSQLDAEADCAVDTAAFTEKWGLDERSRAALEGLDQEAQAKVVATFAPDADTKNMNARFMVWVRTKVRSRVGPRPKSGGQPARPSKVVAGATDEELSAFTDRWSLDAESAKLLRGSQGAVQKAVLSGFAPRDGTRDISAKFAAYVKSQVKRQQGGAVGGVVGAAAPLPGGVGVRAVGAALPAAGPPAPPGLSPTNSREPRVSADLVDKFLQQWGLSERSGKLLHTLPEPLQRVVIAGFSPGKNIQNPDGKLQAYVRSKTADPKVAGHSGGWGAAPVRPASEPVPWNAPGWGAAPV
;
A
#
# COMPACT_ATOMS: atom_id res chain seq x y z
N ALA A 1 56.72 16.61 -25.15
CA ALA A 1 57.51 17.10 -24.02
C ALA A 1 57.23 18.59 -23.90
N GLU A 2 56.17 18.92 -23.17
CA GLU A 2 55.77 20.31 -22.96
C GLU A 2 55.56 20.49 -21.47
N ARG A 3 56.33 21.43 -20.91
CA ARG A 3 56.54 21.67 -19.50
C ARG A 3 55.86 23.01 -19.23
N VAL A 4 54.73 22.99 -18.54
CA VAL A 4 54.10 24.22 -18.04
C VAL A 4 54.13 24.18 -16.52
N GLN A 5 54.68 25.27 -15.99
CA GLN A 5 55.07 25.52 -14.63
C GLN A 5 53.86 25.79 -13.75
N GLY A 6 53.93 25.32 -12.50
CA GLY A 6 53.00 25.68 -11.45
C GLY A 6 53.38 27.01 -10.80
N THR A 7 52.36 27.82 -10.58
CA THR A 7 52.12 28.77 -9.48
C THR A 7 50.59 28.82 -9.35
N ASP A 8 49.89 29.10 -8.25
CA ASP A 8 50.13 29.92 -7.09
C ASP A 8 49.23 29.41 -5.96
N ALA A 9 49.68 29.63 -4.72
CA ALA A 9 48.95 29.37 -3.50
C ALA A 9 48.55 30.70 -2.87
N VAL A 10 47.26 31.01 -2.71
CA VAL A 10 46.78 31.99 -1.71
C VAL A 10 45.28 31.88 -1.48
N GLY A 11 44.83 32.02 -0.23
CA GLY A 11 43.46 32.43 0.09
C GLY A 11 42.66 31.51 1.01
N ALA A 12 43.16 31.22 2.22
CA ALA A 12 42.32 30.76 3.32
C ALA A 12 41.78 31.99 4.07
N GLU A 13 40.58 32.46 3.72
CA GLU A 13 39.86 33.46 4.51
C GLU A 13 38.87 32.74 5.44
N GLY A 14 39.18 32.82 6.74
CA GLY A 14 38.31 32.37 7.81
C GLY A 14 37.19 33.39 8.03
N VAL A 15 35.94 32.94 7.88
CA VAL A 15 34.78 33.71 8.33
C VAL A 15 34.48 33.29 9.77
N LEU A 16 34.89 34.14 10.71
CA LEU A 16 34.34 34.22 12.05
C LEU A 16 32.85 34.55 11.95
N VAL A 17 32.00 33.71 12.54
CA VAL A 17 30.61 34.06 12.83
C VAL A 17 30.48 34.27 14.35
N PRO A 18 30.01 35.43 14.82
CA PRO A 18 29.96 35.74 16.24
C PRO A 18 28.86 34.96 16.95
N SER A 19 29.25 34.39 18.09
CA SER A 19 28.39 33.86 19.13
C SER A 19 27.67 35.02 19.82
N ALA A 20 26.33 35.05 19.71
CA ALA A 20 25.49 35.90 20.52
C ALA A 20 24.30 35.07 21.02
N SER A 21 24.41 34.63 22.27
CA SER A 21 23.23 34.36 23.10
C SER A 21 22.52 35.68 23.38
N PRO A 22 21.19 35.65 23.50
CA PRO A 22 20.64 36.19 24.72
C PRO A 22 19.68 35.21 25.41
N ASP A 23 19.86 35.23 26.72
CA ASP A 23 18.90 34.93 27.76
C ASP A 23 17.51 35.51 27.48
N ASP A 24 16.54 34.95 28.20
CA ASP A 24 15.30 35.58 28.64
C ASP A 24 13.98 35.19 27.95
N SER A 25 13.01 34.98 28.84
CA SER A 25 11.56 35.09 28.67
C SER A 25 10.73 33.86 28.27
N SER A 26 10.14 33.31 29.33
CA SER A 26 8.69 33.17 29.50
C SER A 26 8.04 31.85 29.08
N ALA A 27 7.89 31.00 30.09
CA ALA A 27 6.84 30.00 30.17
C ALA A 27 5.44 30.67 30.23
N PRO A 28 4.46 30.23 29.43
CA PRO A 28 3.07 30.54 29.70
C PRO A 28 2.49 29.50 30.66
N ALA A 29 1.92 30.02 31.74
CA ALA A 29 1.20 29.31 32.77
C ALA A 29 -0.01 28.53 32.22
N ALA A 30 -0.31 27.43 32.91
CA ALA A 30 -1.57 26.72 32.81
C ALA A 30 -2.74 27.64 33.14
N GLY A 31 -3.54 28.01 32.14
CA GLY A 31 -4.83 28.67 32.30
C GLY A 31 -5.95 27.65 32.12
N GLY A 32 -6.51 27.16 33.23
CA GLY A 32 -7.76 26.42 33.24
C GLY A 32 -8.93 27.38 32.98
N GLY A 33 -9.51 27.30 31.78
CA GLY A 33 -10.75 27.97 31.44
C GLY A 33 -11.95 27.12 31.85
N HIS A 34 -12.52 27.44 33.01
CA HIS A 34 -13.85 27.01 33.44
C HIS A 34 -14.88 27.78 32.60
N VAL A 35 -15.64 27.07 31.76
CA VAL A 35 -16.80 27.65 31.06
C VAL A 35 -18.03 27.45 31.94
N ASP A 36 -18.41 28.55 32.56
CA ASP A 36 -19.65 28.78 33.27
C ASP A 36 -20.84 28.54 32.32
N THR A 37 -21.63 27.50 32.59
CA THR A 37 -22.90 27.24 31.90
C THR A 37 -23.96 28.07 32.60
N SER A 38 -24.15 29.30 32.13
CA SER A 38 -25.22 30.17 32.59
C SER A 38 -26.53 29.77 31.93
N GLU A 39 -27.39 29.24 32.78
CA GLU A 39 -28.80 28.89 32.59
C GLU A 39 -29.59 30.16 32.21
N GLY A 40 -29.89 30.31 30.92
CA GLY A 40 -30.73 31.38 30.39
C GLY A 40 -32.17 30.90 30.25
N ALA A 41 -32.94 31.01 31.33
CA ALA A 41 -34.39 30.93 31.30
C ALA A 41 -34.95 32.18 30.60
N ALA A 42 -35.70 31.97 29.51
CA ALA A 42 -36.61 32.96 28.95
C ALA A 42 -37.81 32.23 28.34
N ASP A 43 -38.90 32.25 29.11
CA ASP A 43 -40.27 32.22 28.59
C ASP A 43 -40.43 33.20 27.42
N PRO A 44 -41.26 32.83 26.44
CA PRO A 44 -42.37 33.72 26.15
C PRO A 44 -43.71 33.00 26.11
N ASP A 45 -44.68 33.58 26.82
CA ASP A 45 -46.01 33.96 26.31
C ASP A 45 -46.30 33.42 24.90
N GLY A 46 -47.27 32.53 24.70
CA GLY A 46 -48.67 32.88 24.88
C GLY A 46 -49.10 33.79 23.73
N VAL A 47 -49.81 33.24 22.73
CA VAL A 47 -50.82 33.93 21.90
C VAL A 47 -51.38 32.95 20.84
N GLU A 48 -52.70 32.74 20.94
CA GLU A 48 -53.73 32.52 19.89
C GLU A 48 -53.47 31.43 18.83
N SER A 49 -54.15 30.26 18.84
CA SER A 49 -55.59 30.06 18.59
C SER A 49 -56.15 30.94 17.46
N GLU A 50 -55.66 30.74 16.23
CA GLU A 50 -56.39 31.17 15.04
C GLU A 50 -56.99 29.97 14.29
N LYS A 51 -58.24 30.20 13.91
CA LYS A 51 -59.26 29.25 13.52
C LYS A 51 -59.21 29.03 12.01
N VAL A 52 -59.30 27.77 11.64
CA VAL A 52 -59.35 27.24 10.28
C VAL A 52 -60.66 27.65 9.58
N GLU A 53 -60.55 28.41 8.50
CA GLU A 53 -61.49 28.45 7.36
C GLU A 53 -60.59 28.54 6.09
N GLY A 54 -60.55 27.53 5.22
CA GLY A 54 -61.59 27.30 4.22
C GLY A 54 -61.14 27.90 2.88
N GLY A 55 -60.15 27.26 2.22
CA GLY A 55 -59.60 27.69 0.93
C GLY A 55 -59.41 26.49 -0.01
N ASP A 56 -60.48 26.17 -0.73
CA ASP A 56 -60.53 25.24 -1.85
C ASP A 56 -59.84 25.86 -3.08
N GLY A 57 -59.02 25.06 -3.77
CA GLY A 57 -58.60 25.32 -5.14
C GLY A 57 -57.22 25.97 -5.34
N SER A 58 -56.18 25.14 -5.48
CA SER A 58 -55.12 25.29 -6.50
C SER A 58 -54.21 24.06 -6.48
N GLN A 59 -54.68 23.02 -7.17
CA GLN A 59 -53.96 21.81 -7.51
C GLN A 59 -53.12 22.08 -8.76
N LEU A 60 -52.06 22.88 -8.68
CA LEU A 60 -51.01 23.02 -9.72
C LEU A 60 -49.71 23.45 -9.02
N ASP A 61 -48.59 22.82 -9.36
CA ASP A 61 -47.21 23.13 -8.91
C ASP A 61 -46.71 22.53 -7.57
N ALA A 62 -47.17 21.33 -7.20
CA ALA A 62 -46.52 20.49 -6.21
C ALA A 62 -45.27 19.75 -6.78
N GLU A 63 -44.49 20.40 -7.65
CA GLU A 63 -43.10 20.03 -7.90
C GLU A 63 -42.23 20.58 -6.77
N ALA A 64 -42.57 20.17 -5.54
CA ALA A 64 -41.73 20.38 -4.38
C ALA A 64 -40.46 19.56 -4.61
N ASP A 65 -39.49 20.25 -5.20
CA ASP A 65 -38.07 19.98 -5.23
C ASP A 65 -37.70 19.02 -4.11
N CYS A 66 -37.41 17.77 -4.45
CA CYS A 66 -36.91 16.76 -3.52
C CYS A 66 -35.45 17.11 -3.19
N ALA A 67 -35.23 18.31 -2.67
CA ALA A 67 -33.95 18.79 -2.18
C ALA A 67 -33.58 17.88 -1.01
N VAL A 68 -32.66 16.97 -1.28
CA VAL A 68 -32.12 16.05 -0.30
C VAL A 68 -31.44 16.88 0.77
N ASP A 69 -31.86 16.74 2.02
CA ASP A 69 -31.23 17.47 3.14
C ASP A 69 -29.82 16.91 3.39
N THR A 70 -28.85 17.51 2.71
CA THR A 70 -27.42 17.18 2.83
C THR A 70 -26.87 17.57 4.20
N ALA A 71 -27.45 18.60 4.86
CA ALA A 71 -26.99 19.07 6.17
C ALA A 71 -27.27 18.02 7.25
N ALA A 72 -28.51 17.53 7.34
CA ALA A 72 -28.89 16.47 8.28
C ALA A 72 -28.08 15.18 8.04
N PHE A 73 -27.78 14.86 6.78
CA PHE A 73 -26.93 13.72 6.45
C PHE A 73 -25.48 13.89 6.92
N THR A 74 -24.88 15.08 6.74
CA THR A 74 -23.51 15.35 7.19
C THR A 74 -23.38 15.31 8.70
N GLU A 75 -24.37 15.83 9.44
CA GLU A 75 -24.41 15.78 10.89
C GLU A 75 -24.56 14.35 11.41
N LYS A 76 -25.50 13.58 10.84
CA LYS A 76 -25.76 12.18 11.23
C LYS A 76 -24.51 11.29 11.18
N TRP A 77 -23.65 11.51 10.20
CA TRP A 77 -22.44 10.69 9.97
C TRP A 77 -21.14 11.37 10.42
N GLY A 78 -21.20 12.57 10.98
CA GLY A 78 -20.02 13.34 11.39
C GLY A 78 -19.06 13.64 10.23
N LEU A 79 -19.59 13.98 9.05
CA LEU A 79 -18.79 14.27 7.86
C LEU A 79 -18.15 15.66 7.97
N ASP A 80 -16.89 15.78 7.50
CA ASP A 80 -16.20 17.07 7.43
C ASP A 80 -16.71 17.95 6.29
N GLU A 81 -16.33 19.22 6.34
CA GLU A 81 -16.64 20.23 5.32
C GLU A 81 -16.21 19.80 3.90
N ARG A 82 -15.09 19.07 3.80
CA ARG A 82 -14.61 18.56 2.52
C ARG A 82 -15.54 17.50 1.93
N SER A 83 -16.04 16.61 2.77
CA SER A 83 -16.99 15.56 2.38
C SER A 83 -18.36 16.16 2.06
N ARG A 84 -18.78 17.19 2.80
CA ARG A 84 -19.97 18.00 2.51
C ARG A 84 -19.88 18.67 1.14
N ALA A 85 -18.82 19.42 0.87
CA ALA A 85 -18.60 20.07 -0.43
C ALA A 85 -18.56 19.05 -1.58
N ALA A 86 -18.01 17.86 -1.34
CA ALA A 86 -18.00 16.78 -2.33
C ALA A 86 -19.40 16.17 -2.59
N LEU A 87 -20.32 16.23 -1.61
CA LEU A 87 -21.71 15.80 -1.76
C LEU A 87 -22.54 16.86 -2.50
N GLU A 88 -22.41 18.13 -2.11
CA GLU A 88 -23.10 19.27 -2.74
C GLU A 88 -22.70 19.46 -4.20
N GLY A 89 -21.47 19.10 -4.58
CA GLY A 89 -21.01 19.12 -5.97
C GLY A 89 -21.54 17.99 -6.85
N LEU A 90 -22.34 17.05 -6.33
CA LEU A 90 -22.97 15.98 -7.13
C LEU A 90 -24.33 16.43 -7.67
N ASP A 91 -24.72 15.84 -8.80
CA ASP A 91 -26.08 15.97 -9.34
C ASP A 91 -27.14 15.51 -8.33
N GLN A 92 -28.33 16.12 -8.34
CA GLN A 92 -29.39 15.88 -7.35
C GLN A 92 -29.80 14.40 -7.28
N GLU A 93 -29.85 13.70 -8.44
CA GLU A 93 -30.14 12.25 -8.48
C GLU A 93 -29.00 11.42 -7.87
N ALA A 94 -27.76 11.92 -7.96
CA ALA A 94 -26.60 11.32 -7.31
C ALA A 94 -26.59 11.56 -5.81
N GLN A 95 -26.93 12.76 -5.34
CA GLN A 95 -27.09 13.06 -3.92
C GLN A 95 -28.14 12.17 -3.27
N ALA A 96 -29.33 12.06 -3.86
CA ALA A 96 -30.41 11.21 -3.37
C ALA A 96 -29.97 9.74 -3.23
N LYS A 97 -29.26 9.23 -4.25
CA LYS A 97 -28.73 7.86 -4.23
C LYS A 97 -27.65 7.66 -3.17
N VAL A 98 -26.79 8.65 -2.94
CA VAL A 98 -25.75 8.61 -1.90
C VAL A 98 -26.43 8.52 -0.54
N VAL A 99 -27.36 9.43 -0.25
CA VAL A 99 -28.07 9.48 1.04
C VAL A 99 -28.88 8.20 1.27
N ALA A 100 -29.49 7.62 0.24
CA ALA A 100 -30.26 6.38 0.35
C ALA A 100 -29.40 5.10 0.50
N THR A 101 -28.20 5.06 -0.07
CA THR A 101 -27.39 3.82 -0.16
C THR A 101 -26.21 3.80 0.80
N PHE A 102 -25.79 4.95 1.33
CA PHE A 102 -24.63 5.02 2.20
C PHE A 102 -24.98 4.58 3.64
N ALA A 103 -24.65 3.33 3.95
CA ALA A 103 -24.78 2.72 5.27
C ALA A 103 -23.43 2.10 5.69
N PRO A 104 -22.50 2.89 6.26
CA PRO A 104 -21.22 2.36 6.74
C PRO A 104 -21.41 1.49 7.99
N ASP A 105 -20.49 0.54 8.19
CA ASP A 105 -20.46 -0.30 9.39
C ASP A 105 -20.17 0.54 10.63
N ALA A 106 -20.81 0.21 11.76
CA ALA A 106 -20.67 0.94 13.02
C ALA A 106 -19.23 0.99 13.57
N ASP A 107 -18.36 0.06 13.17
CA ASP A 107 -16.95 0.00 13.59
C ASP A 107 -15.99 0.80 12.69
N THR A 108 -16.52 1.63 11.78
CA THR A 108 -15.67 2.40 10.85
C THR A 108 -15.03 3.59 11.55
N LYS A 109 -13.73 3.49 11.86
CA LYS A 109 -12.95 4.55 12.53
C LYS A 109 -12.79 5.86 11.74
N ASN A 110 -13.03 5.86 10.43
CA ASN A 110 -12.87 7.05 9.58
C ASN A 110 -14.00 7.13 8.54
N MET A 111 -15.10 7.77 8.93
CA MET A 111 -16.29 7.92 8.10
C MET A 111 -16.00 8.73 6.83
N ASN A 112 -15.24 9.82 6.93
CA ASN A 112 -14.95 10.73 5.81
C ASN A 112 -14.15 10.03 4.70
N ALA A 113 -13.11 9.28 5.06
CA ALA A 113 -12.33 8.52 4.08
C ALA A 113 -13.19 7.44 3.40
N ARG A 114 -14.07 6.77 4.17
CA ARG A 114 -14.98 5.75 3.66
C ARG A 114 -15.99 6.34 2.68
N PHE A 115 -16.58 7.48 3.06
CA PHE A 115 -17.52 8.24 2.24
C PHE A 115 -16.87 8.68 0.91
N MET A 116 -15.68 9.30 0.97
CA MET A 116 -14.99 9.77 -0.23
C MET A 116 -14.62 8.64 -1.21
N VAL A 117 -14.21 7.48 -0.69
CA VAL A 117 -13.95 6.29 -1.53
C VAL A 117 -15.25 5.79 -2.17
N TRP A 118 -16.34 5.77 -1.42
CA TRP A 118 -17.64 5.33 -1.89
C TRP A 118 -18.19 6.24 -2.99
N VAL A 119 -18.19 7.56 -2.76
CA VAL A 119 -18.59 8.58 -3.76
C VAL A 119 -17.76 8.43 -5.03
N ARG A 120 -16.43 8.34 -4.93
CA ARG A 120 -15.55 8.16 -6.09
C ARG A 120 -15.88 6.88 -6.88
N THR A 121 -16.23 5.81 -6.19
CA THR A 121 -16.57 4.53 -6.81
C THR A 121 -17.93 4.59 -7.52
N LYS A 122 -18.94 5.19 -6.90
CA LYS A 122 -20.31 5.24 -7.43
C LYS A 122 -20.48 6.30 -8.52
N VAL A 123 -19.87 7.47 -8.37
CA VAL A 123 -19.88 8.52 -9.40
C VAL A 123 -19.16 8.03 -10.66
N ARG A 124 -18.02 7.34 -10.52
CA ARG A 124 -17.33 6.74 -11.67
C ARG A 124 -18.12 5.61 -12.33
N SER A 125 -18.97 4.90 -11.58
CA SER A 125 -19.79 3.81 -12.11
C SER A 125 -21.01 4.29 -12.91
N ARG A 126 -21.38 5.59 -12.83
CA ARG A 126 -22.43 6.18 -13.68
C ARG A 126 -21.95 6.44 -15.11
N VAL A 127 -20.63 6.51 -15.34
CA VAL A 127 -20.08 6.36 -16.69
C VAL A 127 -20.25 4.87 -17.03
N GLY A 128 -21.28 4.58 -17.81
CA GLY A 128 -21.97 3.28 -17.87
C GLY A 128 -21.08 2.02 -17.91
N PRO A 129 -21.66 0.84 -17.56
CA PRO A 129 -20.96 -0.43 -17.55
C PRO A 129 -20.26 -0.61 -18.89
N ARG A 130 -18.93 -0.51 -18.85
CA ARG A 130 -18.09 -0.62 -20.03
C ARG A 130 -18.44 -1.97 -20.67
N PRO A 131 -19.03 -1.98 -21.88
CA PRO A 131 -19.48 -3.23 -22.48
C PRO A 131 -18.29 -4.17 -22.55
N LYS A 132 -18.46 -5.37 -21.99
CA LYS A 132 -17.54 -6.48 -22.21
C LYS A 132 -17.66 -6.86 -23.69
N SER A 133 -16.98 -6.11 -24.56
CA SER A 133 -16.89 -6.46 -25.97
C SER A 133 -15.94 -7.65 -26.10
N GLY A 134 -16.52 -8.84 -26.21
CA GLY A 134 -15.88 -9.91 -26.95
C GLY A 134 -15.57 -9.43 -28.38
N GLY A 135 -14.40 -9.80 -28.89
CA GLY A 135 -14.00 -9.56 -30.27
C GLY A 135 -13.51 -8.14 -30.53
N GLN A 136 -12.20 -7.90 -30.34
CA GLN A 136 -11.55 -6.69 -30.81
C GLN A 136 -10.92 -6.99 -32.18
N PRO A 137 -11.51 -6.55 -33.31
CA PRO A 137 -10.74 -6.37 -34.53
C PRO A 137 -9.64 -5.34 -34.26
N ALA A 138 -8.44 -5.60 -34.79
CA ALA A 138 -7.22 -4.83 -34.58
C ALA A 138 -7.48 -3.31 -34.58
N ARG A 139 -7.44 -2.71 -33.39
CA ARG A 139 -7.56 -1.26 -33.23
C ARG A 139 -6.20 -0.60 -33.46
N PRO A 140 -6.15 0.52 -34.18
CA PRO A 140 -4.96 1.36 -34.23
C PRO A 140 -4.64 1.82 -32.82
N SER A 141 -3.37 1.65 -32.43
CA SER A 141 -2.80 2.02 -31.13
C SER A 141 -3.29 3.41 -30.70
N LYS A 142 -4.24 3.43 -29.75
CA LYS A 142 -4.72 4.67 -29.13
C LYS A 142 -3.53 5.25 -28.38
N VAL A 143 -2.87 6.23 -28.99
CA VAL A 143 -1.81 7.02 -28.35
C VAL A 143 -2.44 7.61 -27.10
N VAL A 144 -2.07 7.07 -25.93
CA VAL A 144 -2.58 7.58 -24.66
C VAL A 144 -1.92 8.93 -24.49
N ALA A 145 -2.61 10.00 -24.87
CA ALA A 145 -2.15 11.36 -24.65
C ALA A 145 -1.71 11.48 -23.18
N GLY A 146 -0.46 11.92 -22.99
CA GLY A 146 0.13 12.13 -21.68
C GLY A 146 -0.63 13.17 -20.86
N ALA A 147 -0.13 13.46 -19.67
CA ALA A 147 -0.58 14.64 -18.95
C ALA A 147 -0.15 15.90 -19.72
N THR A 148 -0.89 17.01 -19.59
CA THR A 148 -0.48 18.27 -20.23
C THR A 148 0.68 18.90 -19.46
N ASP A 149 1.48 19.76 -20.09
CA ASP A 149 2.63 20.37 -19.39
C ASP A 149 2.18 21.27 -18.23
N GLU A 150 0.99 21.88 -18.33
CA GLU A 150 0.39 22.66 -17.24
C GLU A 150 0.10 21.79 -16.00
N GLU A 151 -0.45 20.57 -16.20
CA GLU A 151 -0.70 19.62 -15.11
C GLU A 151 0.62 19.19 -14.44
N LEU A 152 1.68 19.00 -15.23
CA LEU A 152 3.00 18.61 -14.73
C LEU A 152 3.68 19.76 -13.96
N SER A 153 3.54 21.01 -14.43
CA SER A 153 4.07 22.19 -13.74
C SER A 153 3.36 22.41 -12.42
N ALA A 154 2.03 22.44 -12.40
CA ALA A 154 1.24 22.63 -11.19
C ALA A 154 1.54 21.56 -10.12
N PHE A 155 1.78 20.32 -10.55
CA PHE A 155 2.17 19.23 -9.66
C PHE A 155 3.59 19.41 -9.09
N THR A 156 4.53 19.86 -9.91
CA THR A 156 5.92 20.15 -9.51
C THR A 156 5.94 21.26 -8.46
N ASP A 157 5.17 22.33 -8.67
CA ASP A 157 5.05 23.46 -7.75
C ASP A 157 4.40 23.04 -6.43
N ARG A 158 3.29 22.30 -6.51
CA ARG A 158 2.53 21.83 -5.34
C ARG A 158 3.38 21.02 -4.36
N TRP A 159 4.30 20.20 -4.87
CA TRP A 159 5.15 19.34 -4.05
C TRP A 159 6.59 19.86 -3.90
N SER A 160 6.87 21.05 -4.45
CA SER A 160 8.19 21.68 -4.48
C SER A 160 9.28 20.71 -4.95
N LEU A 161 9.03 20.02 -6.07
CA LEU A 161 9.97 19.07 -6.64
C LEU A 161 11.15 19.81 -7.29
N ASP A 162 12.34 19.22 -7.22
CA ASP A 162 13.53 19.74 -7.89
C ASP A 162 13.45 19.58 -9.42
N ALA A 163 14.32 20.30 -10.13
CA ALA A 163 14.36 20.32 -11.59
C ALA A 163 14.65 18.94 -12.21
N GLU A 164 15.44 18.08 -11.57
CA GLU A 164 15.74 16.73 -12.04
C GLU A 164 14.51 15.82 -11.90
N SER A 165 13.78 15.91 -10.79
CA SER A 165 12.52 15.20 -10.58
C SER A 165 11.44 15.64 -11.58
N ALA A 166 11.33 16.94 -11.87
CA ALA A 166 10.41 17.48 -12.87
C ALA A 166 10.74 16.96 -14.28
N LYS A 167 12.03 16.96 -14.64
CA LYS A 167 12.53 16.41 -15.91
C LYS A 167 12.24 14.91 -16.04
N LEU A 168 12.40 14.15 -14.94
CA LEU A 168 12.10 12.73 -14.89
C LEU A 168 10.61 12.44 -15.08
N LEU A 169 9.72 13.28 -14.54
CA LEU A 169 8.28 13.18 -14.75
C LEU A 169 7.89 13.50 -16.21
N ARG A 170 8.42 14.60 -16.78
CA ARG A 170 8.19 14.97 -18.18
C ARG A 170 8.69 13.91 -19.17
N GLY A 171 9.83 13.26 -18.87
CA GLY A 171 10.39 12.18 -19.70
C GLY A 171 9.71 10.82 -19.53
N SER A 172 8.82 10.65 -18.54
CA SER A 172 8.13 9.38 -18.30
C SER A 172 6.96 9.16 -19.28
N GLN A 173 6.59 7.90 -19.52
CA GLN A 173 5.45 7.59 -20.40
C GLN A 173 4.14 8.18 -19.86
N GLY A 174 3.22 8.59 -20.75
CA GLY A 174 1.96 9.23 -20.37
C GLY A 174 1.09 8.43 -19.38
N ALA A 175 1.13 7.10 -19.44
CA ALA A 175 0.46 6.25 -18.46
C ALA A 175 1.10 6.34 -17.06
N VAL A 176 2.43 6.42 -16.98
CA VAL A 176 3.18 6.59 -15.73
C VAL A 176 2.92 7.99 -15.16
N GLN A 177 2.94 9.03 -16.00
CA GLN A 177 2.63 10.40 -15.57
C GLN A 177 1.27 10.47 -14.87
N LYS A 178 0.22 9.91 -15.48
CA LYS A 178 -1.13 9.88 -14.89
C LYS A 178 -1.21 9.06 -13.60
N ALA A 179 -0.51 7.92 -13.54
CA ALA A 179 -0.44 7.11 -12.33
C ALA A 179 0.28 7.85 -11.19
N VAL A 180 1.30 8.65 -11.52
CA VAL A 180 2.05 9.45 -10.57
C VAL A 180 1.24 10.64 -10.07
N LEU A 181 0.63 11.41 -10.97
CA LEU A 181 -0.24 12.55 -10.64
C LEU A 181 -1.39 12.16 -9.70
N SER A 182 -1.97 10.96 -9.88
CA SER A 182 -3.09 10.48 -9.08
C SER A 182 -2.70 9.71 -7.82
N GLY A 183 -1.52 9.09 -7.79
CA GLY A 183 -1.13 8.13 -6.76
C GLY A 183 -0.05 8.63 -5.80
N PHE A 184 0.63 9.73 -6.11
CA PHE A 184 1.67 10.28 -5.24
C PHE A 184 1.07 11.23 -4.20
N ALA A 185 1.00 10.74 -2.97
CA ALA A 185 0.58 11.50 -1.79
C ALA A 185 1.56 11.22 -0.63
N PRO A 186 2.70 11.92 -0.56
CA PRO A 186 3.65 11.77 0.53
C PRO A 186 2.97 12.17 1.86
N ARG A 187 3.39 11.54 2.96
CA ARG A 187 2.93 11.92 4.31
C ARG A 187 3.49 13.30 4.68
N ASP A 188 2.69 14.08 5.41
CA ASP A 188 3.12 15.37 5.94
C ASP A 188 4.40 15.22 6.79
N GLY A 189 5.28 16.22 6.72
CA GLY A 189 6.58 16.21 7.39
C GLY A 189 7.62 15.25 6.77
N THR A 190 7.37 14.70 5.59
CA THR A 190 8.38 13.92 4.86
C THR A 190 9.58 14.81 4.51
N ARG A 191 10.75 14.48 5.06
CA ARG A 191 12.03 14.96 4.54
C ARG A 191 12.30 14.34 3.17
N ASP A 192 12.76 15.16 2.23
CA ASP A 192 13.16 14.80 0.86
C ASP A 192 12.01 14.27 -0.03
N ILE A 193 11.01 15.11 -0.29
CA ILE A 193 9.86 14.80 -1.16
C ILE A 193 10.33 14.34 -2.56
N SER A 194 11.32 15.04 -3.13
CA SER A 194 12.00 14.70 -4.38
C SER A 194 12.53 13.27 -4.45
N ALA A 195 13.23 12.81 -3.42
CA ALA A 195 13.82 11.47 -3.41
C ALA A 195 12.73 10.38 -3.37
N LYS A 196 11.67 10.60 -2.57
CA LYS A 196 10.51 9.70 -2.54
C LYS A 196 9.76 9.70 -3.86
N PHE A 197 9.62 10.87 -4.49
CA PHE A 197 9.02 11.01 -5.80
C PHE A 197 9.77 10.20 -6.85
N ALA A 198 11.09 10.39 -6.97
CA ALA A 198 11.91 9.64 -7.91
C ALA A 198 11.83 8.11 -7.69
N ALA A 199 11.81 7.65 -6.43
CA ALA A 199 11.62 6.24 -6.11
C ALA A 199 10.23 5.73 -6.53
N TYR A 200 9.19 6.54 -6.33
CA TYR A 200 7.83 6.21 -6.72
C TYR A 200 7.68 6.10 -8.25
N VAL A 201 8.21 7.06 -9.01
CA VAL A 201 8.19 7.00 -10.48
C VAL A 201 8.92 5.76 -10.98
N LYS A 202 10.12 5.45 -10.45
CA LYS A 202 10.85 4.20 -10.79
C LYS A 202 10.02 2.95 -10.50
N SER A 203 9.30 2.91 -9.38
CA SER A 203 8.39 1.80 -9.05
C SER A 203 7.24 1.70 -10.06
N GLN A 204 6.66 2.81 -10.51
CA GLN A 204 5.58 2.81 -11.51
C GLN A 204 6.08 2.33 -12.87
N VAL A 205 7.26 2.80 -13.31
CA VAL A 205 7.91 2.32 -14.54
C VAL A 205 8.16 0.81 -14.46
N LYS A 206 8.70 0.32 -13.33
CA LYS A 206 8.93 -1.12 -13.13
C LYS A 206 7.63 -1.93 -13.18
N ARG A 207 6.53 -1.42 -12.62
CA ARG A 207 5.21 -2.07 -12.69
C ARG A 207 4.66 -2.10 -14.10
N GLN A 208 4.88 -1.05 -14.88
CA GLN A 208 4.44 -0.99 -16.26
C GLN A 208 5.24 -1.96 -17.14
N GLN A 209 6.56 -2.08 -16.91
CA GLN A 209 7.44 -2.99 -17.64
C GLN A 209 7.27 -4.46 -17.19
N GLY A 210 6.95 -4.71 -15.92
CA GLY A 210 6.71 -6.05 -15.37
C GLY A 210 5.23 -6.49 -15.39
N GLY A 211 4.35 -5.69 -15.97
CA GLY A 211 2.89 -5.76 -15.76
C GLY A 211 2.14 -6.67 -16.73
N ALA A 212 2.35 -7.98 -16.64
CA ALA A 212 1.33 -8.97 -17.01
C ALA A 212 1.33 -10.23 -16.12
N VAL A 213 2.26 -10.37 -15.17
CA VAL A 213 2.36 -11.60 -14.35
C VAL A 213 2.60 -11.23 -12.88
N GLY A 214 1.59 -11.41 -12.03
CA GLY A 214 1.76 -11.41 -10.57
C GLY A 214 1.16 -10.21 -9.84
N GLY A 215 -0.16 -10.21 -9.68
CA GLY A 215 -0.86 -9.20 -8.88
C GLY A 215 -2.31 -9.55 -8.54
N VAL A 216 -2.66 -10.84 -8.50
CA VAL A 216 -3.89 -11.31 -7.85
C VAL A 216 -3.54 -11.68 -6.42
N VAL A 217 -3.91 -10.80 -5.50
CA VAL A 217 -4.21 -11.20 -4.13
C VAL A 217 -5.53 -12.00 -4.17
N GLY A 218 -5.43 -13.30 -3.88
CA GLY A 218 -6.52 -14.11 -3.32
C GLY A 218 -7.78 -14.34 -4.17
N ALA A 219 -7.76 -15.37 -5.01
CA ALA A 219 -8.85 -16.33 -5.19
C ALA A 219 -8.33 -17.51 -6.02
N ALA A 220 -8.87 -18.69 -5.74
CA ALA A 220 -8.48 -20.02 -6.21
C ALA A 220 -8.09 -20.16 -7.70
N ALA A 221 -7.24 -21.16 -7.93
CA ALA A 221 -6.74 -21.65 -9.23
C ALA A 221 -7.83 -21.85 -10.30
N PRO A 222 -7.45 -21.91 -11.60
CA PRO A 222 -7.01 -23.19 -12.14
C PRO A 222 -5.77 -23.12 -13.05
N LEU A 223 -5.10 -24.27 -13.11
CA LEU A 223 -3.97 -24.63 -13.95
C LEU A 223 -4.35 -24.62 -15.44
N PRO A 224 -3.45 -24.21 -16.35
CA PRO A 224 -3.41 -24.77 -17.70
C PRO A 224 -2.29 -25.82 -17.77
N GLY A 225 -2.71 -27.06 -17.99
CA GLY A 225 -1.82 -28.17 -18.33
C GLY A 225 -1.34 -28.12 -19.79
N GLY A 226 -0.39 -29.02 -20.07
CA GLY A 226 0.13 -29.32 -21.41
C GLY A 226 1.50 -28.69 -21.66
N VAL A 227 2.49 -29.32 -22.29
CA VAL A 227 2.57 -30.58 -23.04
C VAL A 227 4.07 -30.94 -23.02
N GLY A 228 4.48 -32.10 -22.49
CA GLY A 228 4.92 -33.22 -23.31
C GLY A 228 6.14 -32.93 -24.18
N VAL A 229 7.34 -33.23 -23.69
CA VAL A 229 8.48 -33.58 -24.56
C VAL A 229 9.02 -34.94 -24.15
N ARG A 230 9.08 -35.79 -25.16
CA ARG A 230 9.27 -37.23 -25.17
C ARG A 230 10.63 -37.66 -24.65
N ALA A 231 10.59 -38.81 -23.98
CA ALA A 231 11.70 -39.72 -23.86
C ALA A 231 12.16 -40.24 -25.24
N VAL A 232 13.46 -40.21 -25.44
CA VAL A 232 14.25 -41.13 -26.26
C VAL A 232 15.45 -41.45 -25.35
N GLY A 233 15.65 -42.66 -24.86
CA GLY A 233 15.63 -43.90 -25.61
C GLY A 233 17.05 -44.17 -26.12
N ALA A 234 17.97 -44.53 -25.21
CA ALA A 234 19.24 -45.14 -25.57
C ALA A 234 19.66 -46.08 -24.44
N ALA A 235 19.74 -47.36 -24.79
CA ALA A 235 20.04 -48.49 -23.94
C ALA A 235 21.52 -48.90 -24.08
N LEU A 236 22.02 -49.58 -23.04
CA LEU A 236 23.19 -50.48 -22.97
C LEU A 236 24.59 -49.84 -22.82
N PRO A 237 25.60 -50.56 -22.25
CA PRO A 237 25.59 -51.80 -21.47
C PRO A 237 26.35 -51.71 -20.12
N ALA A 238 26.21 -52.79 -19.35
CA ALA A 238 26.93 -53.11 -18.13
C ALA A 238 28.46 -53.16 -18.29
N ALA A 239 29.19 -52.50 -17.38
CA ALA A 239 30.52 -52.88 -16.90
C ALA A 239 30.88 -51.98 -15.71
N GLY A 240 30.74 -52.49 -14.49
CA GLY A 240 31.17 -51.80 -13.28
C GLY A 240 32.70 -51.81 -13.17
N PRO A 241 33.36 -50.67 -12.86
CA PRO A 241 34.72 -50.67 -12.37
C PRO A 241 34.75 -51.03 -10.86
N PRO A 242 35.77 -51.76 -10.39
CA PRO A 242 35.93 -52.08 -8.97
C PRO A 242 36.21 -50.81 -8.15
N ALA A 243 35.55 -50.73 -7.01
CA ALA A 243 35.67 -49.63 -6.05
C ALA A 243 37.12 -49.45 -5.55
N PRO A 244 37.65 -48.22 -5.48
CA PRO A 244 38.88 -47.94 -4.77
C PRO A 244 38.64 -48.01 -3.24
N PRO A 245 39.50 -48.70 -2.47
CA PRO A 245 39.47 -48.62 -1.01
C PRO A 245 40.10 -47.30 -0.54
N GLY A 246 39.44 -46.59 0.37
CA GLY A 246 40.15 -45.70 1.30
C GLY A 246 40.06 -44.19 1.10
N LEU A 247 38.90 -43.64 0.73
CA LEU A 247 38.60 -42.23 1.04
C LEU A 247 37.77 -42.17 2.32
N SER A 248 38.48 -42.09 3.45
CA SER A 248 37.91 -41.61 4.70
C SER A 248 37.14 -40.32 4.40
N PRO A 249 35.91 -40.13 4.92
CA PRO A 249 35.26 -38.83 4.86
C PRO A 249 36.13 -37.88 5.67
N THR A 250 36.97 -37.10 4.98
CA THR A 250 37.52 -35.89 5.56
C THR A 250 36.32 -35.01 5.82
N ASN A 251 35.81 -35.14 7.04
CA ASN A 251 34.83 -34.27 7.66
C ASN A 251 35.53 -32.92 7.79
N SER A 252 35.68 -32.24 6.65
CA SER A 252 36.08 -30.85 6.53
C SER A 252 34.98 -30.09 7.24
N ARG A 253 35.17 -29.99 8.56
CA ARG A 253 34.33 -29.31 9.51
C ARG A 253 34.24 -27.88 9.03
N GLU A 254 33.23 -27.61 8.21
CA GLU A 254 32.92 -26.26 7.81
C GLU A 254 32.91 -25.42 9.09
N PRO A 255 33.57 -24.25 9.08
CA PRO A 255 33.66 -23.41 10.26
C PRO A 255 32.24 -23.09 10.70
N ARG A 256 31.80 -23.73 11.79
CA ARG A 256 30.48 -23.49 12.32
C ARG A 256 30.38 -22.01 12.63
N VAL A 257 29.24 -21.40 12.34
CA VAL A 257 28.98 -20.03 12.76
C VAL A 257 29.01 -20.05 14.28
N SER A 258 30.13 -19.62 14.86
CA SER A 258 30.30 -19.60 16.30
C SER A 258 29.17 -18.78 16.90
N ALA A 259 28.63 -19.21 18.04
CA ALA A 259 27.61 -18.44 18.77
C ALA A 259 28.03 -16.97 18.94
N ASP A 260 29.33 -16.73 19.10
CA ASP A 260 29.95 -15.40 19.16
C ASP A 260 29.64 -14.48 17.96
N LEU A 261 29.45 -15.03 16.75
CA LEU A 261 29.10 -14.24 15.58
C LEU A 261 27.66 -13.74 15.64
N VAL A 262 26.74 -14.56 16.18
CA VAL A 262 25.35 -14.17 16.39
C VAL A 262 25.30 -13.08 17.47
N ASP A 263 26.01 -13.24 18.57
CA ASP A 263 26.03 -12.24 19.65
C ASP A 263 26.61 -10.90 19.20
N LYS A 264 27.73 -10.91 18.45
CA LYS A 264 28.30 -9.69 17.84
C LYS A 264 27.31 -9.02 16.90
N PHE A 265 26.58 -9.79 16.11
CA PHE A 265 25.57 -9.28 15.19
C PHE A 265 24.38 -8.66 15.94
N LEU A 266 23.92 -9.28 17.03
CA LEU A 266 22.85 -8.72 17.88
C LEU A 266 23.29 -7.40 18.51
N GLN A 267 24.52 -7.35 19.04
CA GLN A 267 25.09 -6.15 19.64
C GLN A 267 25.29 -5.03 18.62
N GLN A 268 25.80 -5.35 17.42
CA GLN A 268 26.05 -4.37 16.36
C GLN A 268 24.78 -3.64 15.93
N TRP A 269 23.64 -4.33 15.90
CA TRP A 269 22.37 -3.78 15.42
C TRP A 269 21.37 -3.46 16.52
N GLY A 270 21.74 -3.64 17.80
CA GLY A 270 20.85 -3.43 18.94
C GLY A 270 19.60 -4.31 18.88
N LEU A 271 19.74 -5.56 18.43
CA LEU A 271 18.63 -6.51 18.30
C LEU A 271 18.29 -7.14 19.65
N SER A 272 17.01 -7.45 19.86
CA SER A 272 16.55 -8.10 21.09
C SER A 272 16.99 -9.57 21.19
N GLU A 273 16.99 -10.11 22.41
CA GLU A 273 17.25 -11.53 22.68
C GLU A 273 16.28 -12.46 21.91
N ARG A 274 15.05 -12.00 21.67
CA ARG A 274 14.06 -12.74 20.87
C ARG A 274 14.52 -12.95 19.43
N SER A 275 15.16 -11.95 18.84
CA SER A 275 15.78 -12.04 17.51
C SER A 275 16.99 -12.98 17.52
N GLY A 276 17.75 -13.02 18.61
CA GLY A 276 18.83 -14.00 18.84
C GLY A 276 18.33 -15.43 18.83
N LYS A 277 17.28 -15.73 19.63
CA LYS A 277 16.62 -17.05 19.64
C LYS A 277 16.13 -17.46 18.25
N LEU A 278 15.54 -16.51 17.51
CA LEU A 278 15.10 -16.75 16.14
C LEU A 278 16.28 -17.10 15.22
N LEU A 279 17.41 -16.39 15.30
CA LEU A 279 18.60 -16.70 14.50
C LEU A 279 19.15 -18.09 14.84
N HIS A 280 19.23 -18.46 16.11
CA HIS A 280 19.69 -19.80 16.52
C HIS A 280 18.76 -20.93 16.06
N THR A 281 17.45 -20.66 15.89
CA THR A 281 16.51 -21.66 15.37
C THR A 281 16.61 -21.87 13.85
N LEU A 282 17.28 -20.98 13.11
CA LEU A 282 17.41 -21.11 11.67
C LEU A 282 18.49 -22.15 11.28
N PRO A 283 18.35 -22.83 10.14
CA PRO A 283 19.44 -23.61 9.56
C PRO A 283 20.70 -22.78 9.36
N GLU A 284 21.87 -23.37 9.64
CA GLU A 284 23.16 -22.68 9.59
C GLU A 284 23.47 -21.98 8.25
N PRO A 285 23.12 -22.53 7.07
CA PRO A 285 23.29 -21.81 5.81
C PRO A 285 22.46 -20.51 5.74
N LEU A 286 21.24 -20.54 6.29
CA LEU A 286 20.38 -19.35 6.33
C LEU A 286 20.90 -18.32 7.32
N GLN A 287 21.44 -18.75 8.47
CA GLN A 287 22.06 -17.84 9.43
C GLN A 287 23.19 -17.05 8.76
N ARG A 288 24.10 -17.71 8.01
CA ARG A 288 25.18 -17.04 7.28
C ARG A 288 24.66 -16.03 6.27
N VAL A 289 23.66 -16.39 5.48
CA VAL A 289 23.06 -15.50 4.47
C VAL A 289 22.40 -14.30 5.13
N VAL A 290 21.73 -14.50 6.28
CA VAL A 290 21.09 -13.42 7.02
C VAL A 290 22.11 -12.48 7.63
N ILE A 291 23.13 -13.00 8.33
CA ILE A 291 24.18 -12.20 8.97
C ILE A 291 24.96 -11.41 7.91
N ALA A 292 25.31 -12.02 6.78
CA ALA A 292 26.06 -11.35 5.71
C ALA A 292 25.21 -10.36 4.90
N GLY A 293 23.91 -10.62 4.73
CA GLY A 293 23.03 -9.85 3.86
C GLY A 293 22.18 -8.79 4.56
N PHE A 294 22.12 -8.80 5.89
CA PHE A 294 21.31 -7.86 6.65
C PHE A 294 22.10 -6.58 6.98
N SER A 295 21.78 -5.50 6.28
CA SER A 295 22.36 -4.18 6.50
C SER A 295 21.26 -3.12 6.61
N PRO A 296 20.63 -2.98 7.78
CA PRO A 296 19.64 -1.94 8.02
C PRO A 296 20.32 -0.55 7.98
N GLY A 297 19.69 0.42 7.30
CA GLY A 297 20.16 1.82 7.30
C GLY A 297 20.15 2.47 8.69
N LYS A 298 20.96 3.51 8.91
CA LYS A 298 21.25 4.10 10.23
C LYS A 298 20.04 4.60 11.04
N ASN A 299 18.89 4.83 10.42
CA ASN A 299 17.69 5.42 11.06
C ASN A 299 16.50 4.46 11.04
N ILE A 300 16.64 3.24 11.56
CA ILE A 300 15.54 2.27 11.61
C ILE A 300 14.96 2.23 13.02
N GLN A 301 13.68 2.59 13.12
CA GLN A 301 12.95 2.60 14.39
C GLN A 301 12.70 1.20 14.98
N ASN A 302 12.72 0.15 14.15
CA ASN A 302 12.46 -1.21 14.60
C ASN A 302 13.37 -2.23 13.85
N PRO A 303 14.60 -2.46 14.35
CA PRO A 303 15.53 -3.39 13.73
C PRO A 303 15.04 -4.84 13.79
N ASP A 304 14.41 -5.26 14.89
CA ASP A 304 13.85 -6.61 15.07
C ASP A 304 12.77 -6.95 14.04
N GLY A 305 11.80 -6.05 13.85
CA GLY A 305 10.74 -6.25 12.86
C GLY A 305 11.29 -6.37 11.43
N LYS A 306 12.34 -5.61 11.13
CA LYS A 306 13.01 -5.66 9.83
C LYS A 306 13.80 -6.96 9.64
N LEU A 307 14.49 -7.44 10.67
CA LEU A 307 15.17 -8.73 10.64
C LEU A 307 14.17 -9.87 10.42
N GLN A 308 13.05 -9.89 11.14
CA GLN A 308 12.02 -10.92 10.98
C GLN A 308 11.39 -10.91 9.57
N ALA A 309 11.16 -9.74 8.98
CA ALA A 309 10.71 -9.63 7.60
C ALA A 309 11.77 -10.15 6.61
N TYR A 310 13.05 -9.85 6.87
CA TYR A 310 14.16 -10.30 6.03
C TYR A 310 14.35 -11.81 6.09
N VAL A 311 14.34 -12.40 7.30
CA VAL A 311 14.41 -13.86 7.49
C VAL A 311 13.25 -14.54 6.76
N ARG A 312 12.01 -14.06 6.92
CA ARG A 312 10.84 -14.61 6.22
C ARG A 312 10.99 -14.58 4.70
N SER A 313 11.55 -13.49 4.17
CA SER A 313 11.86 -13.37 2.75
C SER A 313 12.88 -14.42 2.30
N LYS A 314 13.98 -14.60 3.06
CA LYS A 314 15.01 -15.59 2.74
C LYS A 314 14.59 -17.04 2.91
N THR A 315 13.68 -17.32 3.84
CA THR A 315 13.08 -18.66 3.96
C THR A 315 12.09 -18.96 2.83
N ALA A 316 11.50 -17.93 2.21
CA ALA A 316 10.61 -18.08 1.06
C ALA A 316 11.37 -18.23 -0.27
N ASP A 317 12.64 -17.80 -0.34
CA ASP A 317 13.49 -17.95 -1.52
C ASP A 317 13.89 -19.44 -1.72
N PRO A 318 13.34 -20.15 -2.72
CA PRO A 318 13.56 -21.59 -2.90
C PRO A 318 15.02 -21.91 -3.26
N LYS A 319 15.77 -20.93 -3.78
CA LYS A 319 17.18 -21.06 -4.13
C LYS A 319 18.07 -21.29 -2.91
N VAL A 320 17.68 -20.75 -1.75
CA VAL A 320 18.41 -20.95 -0.49
C VAL A 320 17.90 -22.20 0.24
N ALA A 321 16.61 -22.51 0.13
CA ALA A 321 16.01 -23.72 0.68
C ALA A 321 16.48 -25.01 -0.02
N GLY A 322 16.98 -24.93 -1.26
CA GLY A 322 17.32 -26.09 -2.09
C GLY A 322 18.57 -26.88 -1.69
N HIS A 323 19.35 -26.44 -0.69
CA HIS A 323 20.53 -27.18 -0.20
C HIS A 323 20.32 -27.91 1.13
N SER A 324 19.19 -27.69 1.82
CA SER A 324 18.82 -28.49 3.00
C SER A 324 17.63 -29.37 2.62
N GLY A 325 17.90 -30.59 2.16
CA GLY A 325 16.86 -31.56 1.84
C GLY A 325 15.84 -31.69 2.99
N GLY A 326 14.56 -31.54 2.67
CA GLY A 326 13.49 -32.19 3.44
C GLY A 326 12.91 -31.47 4.65
N TRP A 327 12.87 -30.13 4.73
CA TRP A 327 12.11 -29.44 5.80
C TRP A 327 10.67 -29.06 5.43
N GLY A 328 10.26 -29.34 4.20
CA GLY A 328 8.85 -29.37 3.81
C GLY A 328 8.30 -30.78 3.95
N ALA A 329 8.16 -31.29 5.18
CA ALA A 329 7.23 -32.39 5.42
C ALA A 329 5.85 -31.87 5.00
N ALA A 330 5.40 -32.27 3.82
CA ALA A 330 4.02 -32.07 3.42
C ALA A 330 3.15 -32.59 4.58
N PRO A 331 2.13 -31.83 5.05
CA PRO A 331 1.17 -32.40 5.97
C PRO A 331 0.61 -33.64 5.28
N VAL A 332 0.86 -34.81 5.85
CA VAL A 332 0.22 -36.06 5.46
C VAL A 332 -1.27 -35.76 5.53
N ARG A 333 -1.89 -35.59 4.36
CA ARG A 333 -3.35 -35.45 4.28
C ARG A 333 -3.89 -36.74 4.88
N PRO A 334 -4.66 -36.71 5.98
CA PRO A 334 -5.37 -37.91 6.39
C PRO A 334 -6.20 -38.38 5.20
N ALA A 335 -6.10 -39.68 4.90
CA ALA A 335 -6.83 -40.28 3.80
C ALA A 335 -8.30 -39.87 3.90
N SER A 336 -8.74 -39.04 2.95
CA SER A 336 -10.14 -38.68 2.79
C SER A 336 -10.90 -39.94 2.42
N GLU A 337 -11.61 -40.51 3.39
CA GLU A 337 -12.64 -41.51 3.17
C GLU A 337 -13.67 -40.99 2.16
N PRO A 338 -14.16 -41.84 1.23
CA PRO A 338 -15.15 -41.44 0.24
C PRO A 338 -16.47 -41.11 0.95
N VAL A 339 -16.88 -39.84 0.88
CA VAL A 339 -18.20 -39.38 1.31
C VAL A 339 -19.25 -40.00 0.37
N PRO A 340 -20.21 -40.81 0.85
CA PRO A 340 -21.29 -41.31 0.03
C PRO A 340 -22.18 -40.16 -0.44
N TRP A 341 -22.41 -40.08 -1.74
CA TRP A 341 -23.34 -39.13 -2.35
C TRP A 341 -24.75 -39.33 -1.79
N ASN A 342 -25.20 -38.39 -0.97
CA ASN A 342 -26.58 -38.34 -0.49
C ASN A 342 -27.43 -37.70 -1.60
N ALA A 343 -28.28 -38.50 -2.24
CA ALA A 343 -29.21 -38.06 -3.27
C ALA A 343 -30.39 -37.31 -2.63
N PRO A 344 -30.86 -36.17 -3.18
CA PRO A 344 -32.06 -35.50 -2.69
C PRO A 344 -33.32 -36.25 -3.14
N GLY A 345 -34.04 -36.80 -2.16
CA GLY A 345 -35.33 -37.45 -2.34
C GLY A 345 -36.39 -36.49 -2.86
N TRP A 346 -37.09 -36.92 -3.90
CA TRP A 346 -38.33 -36.33 -4.37
C TRP A 346 -39.50 -36.89 -3.55
N GLY A 347 -40.43 -36.01 -3.17
CA GLY A 347 -41.83 -36.38 -2.97
C GLY A 347 -42.34 -36.31 -1.53
N ALA A 348 -43.22 -35.34 -1.28
CA ALA A 348 -44.62 -35.62 -0.92
C ALA A 348 -45.36 -34.28 -0.73
N ALA A 349 -46.41 -34.06 -1.52
CA ALA A 349 -47.44 -33.07 -1.25
C ALA A 349 -48.55 -33.73 -0.40
N PRO A 350 -49.14 -33.03 0.59
CA PRO A 350 -50.38 -33.48 1.18
C PRO A 350 -51.59 -32.87 0.46
N VAL A 351 -52.66 -33.67 0.47
CA VAL A 351 -54.01 -33.48 -0.09
C VAL A 351 -54.83 -32.56 0.79
#